data_AF-A0A094GJ86-F1
#
_entry.id   AF-A0A094GJ86-F1
#
_cell.length_a   1.000
_cell.length_b   1.000
_cell.length_c   1.000
_cell.angle_alpha   90.00
_cell.angle_beta   90.00
_cell.angle_gamma   90.00
#
_symmetry.space_group_name_H-M   'P 1'
#
loop_
_entity.id
_entity.type
_entity.pdbx_description
1 polymer ?
#
loop_
_entity_poly.entity_id
_entity_poly.type
_entity_poly.pdbx_seq_one_letter_code
_entity_poly.pdbx_strand_id
1 'polypeptide(L)'
;MAQVTIHPVTPATLPWDSKIPDSISLVVEEANGLKKTKVNTDASQGVTSNVQDSGLHELFAENVLAKLWRVASRGLENNNPPTAYPEYVPQEKMLGDVGKYHLRESEFWTCGFFPGTLYSLLYRSIRHPESLPKGFPSQVLGAEFQSLCRSWSEPLHSMATRTDTHDLGFIIEPALRLDWELTGNTRSLQSLITAARSLASR
;
A
#
# COMPACT_ATOMS: atom_id res chain seq x y z
N MET A 1 -14.59 -15.29 -34.89
CA MET A 1 -14.75 -15.50 -33.43
C MET A 1 -13.79 -16.60 -33.03
N ALA A 2 -12.69 -16.28 -32.35
CA ALA A 2 -11.73 -17.28 -31.89
C ALA A 2 -12.17 -17.80 -30.51
N GLN A 3 -12.37 -19.12 -30.38
CA GLN A 3 -12.65 -19.75 -29.10
C GLN A 3 -11.36 -19.76 -28.26
N VAL A 4 -11.42 -19.12 -27.09
CA VAL A 4 -10.38 -19.21 -26.06
C VAL A 4 -10.73 -20.36 -25.13
N THR A 5 -9.95 -21.43 -25.20
CA THR A 5 -10.04 -22.56 -24.28
C THR A 5 -9.32 -22.21 -22.97
N ILE A 6 -10.05 -22.19 -21.86
CA ILE A 6 -9.50 -21.93 -20.53
C ILE A 6 -9.09 -23.27 -19.92
N HIS A 7 -7.80 -23.45 -19.64
CA HIS A 7 -7.33 -24.58 -18.84
C HIS A 7 -7.52 -24.27 -17.34
N PRO A 8 -7.91 -25.26 -16.52
CA PRO A 8 -7.97 -25.09 -15.07
C PRO A 8 -6.56 -24.80 -14.54
N VAL A 9 -6.42 -23.69 -13.82
CA VAL A 9 -5.19 -23.35 -13.11
C VAL A 9 -5.09 -24.27 -11.90
N THR A 10 -4.22 -25.28 -11.97
CA THR A 10 -3.77 -26.01 -10.79
C THR A 10 -3.21 -25.00 -9.80
N PRO A 11 -3.58 -25.02 -8.50
CA PRO A 11 -2.98 -24.14 -7.53
C PRO A 11 -1.48 -24.34 -7.57
N ALA A 12 -0.74 -23.31 -7.99
CA ALA A 12 0.71 -23.32 -7.88
C ALA A 12 1.02 -23.37 -6.39
N THR A 13 1.42 -24.54 -5.89
CA THR A 13 2.13 -24.68 -4.62
C THR A 13 3.52 -24.09 -4.83
N LEU A 14 3.60 -22.76 -4.93
CA LEU A 14 4.85 -22.04 -4.72
C LEU A 14 4.97 -21.84 -3.21
N PRO A 15 5.99 -22.43 -2.55
CA PRO A 15 6.26 -22.12 -1.17
C PRO A 15 6.76 -20.67 -1.12
N TRP A 16 5.95 -19.79 -0.52
CA TRP A 16 6.32 -18.40 -0.20
C TRP A 16 7.48 -18.30 0.80
N ASP A 17 7.99 -19.45 1.27
CA ASP A 17 9.10 -19.62 2.23
C ASP A 17 10.49 -19.70 1.58
N SER A 18 10.62 -19.52 0.26
CA SER A 18 11.94 -19.33 -0.34
C SER A 18 12.47 -17.96 0.07
N LYS A 19 13.38 -17.95 1.05
CA LYS A 19 14.14 -16.78 1.52
C LYS A 19 14.51 -15.87 0.34
N ILE A 20 13.98 -14.65 0.36
CA ILE A 20 14.45 -13.57 -0.52
C ILE A 20 15.96 -13.42 -0.22
N PRO A 21 16.85 -13.45 -1.23
CA PRO A 21 18.27 -13.22 -1.00
C PRO A 21 18.47 -11.86 -0.34
N ASP A 22 19.28 -11.80 0.74
CA ASP A 22 19.53 -10.60 1.56
C ASP A 22 20.19 -9.43 0.80
N SER A 23 20.39 -9.54 -0.51
CA SER A 23 20.90 -8.47 -1.36
C SER A 23 20.28 -8.48 -2.76
N ILE A 24 19.14 -7.81 -2.91
CA ILE A 24 18.74 -7.29 -4.22
C ILE A 24 19.38 -5.92 -4.36
N SER A 25 20.49 -5.84 -5.10
CA SER A 25 21.12 -4.58 -5.46
C SER A 25 20.19 -3.80 -6.38
N LEU A 26 19.48 -2.80 -5.84
CA LEU A 26 18.77 -1.80 -6.62
C LEU A 26 19.81 -0.94 -7.36
N VAL A 27 19.98 -1.19 -8.65
CA VAL A 27 20.78 -0.32 -9.52
C VAL A 27 19.97 0.93 -9.77
N VAL A 28 20.25 1.98 -9.00
CA VAL A 28 19.79 3.35 -9.30
C VAL A 28 20.81 3.93 -10.29
N GLU A 29 20.44 4.03 -11.56
CA GLU A 29 21.19 4.82 -12.53
C GLU A 29 20.96 6.32 -12.24
N GLU A 30 21.94 6.96 -11.61
CA GLU A 30 21.98 8.43 -11.49
C GLU A 30 22.54 9.06 -12.78
N ALA A 31 21.72 9.89 -13.42
CA ALA A 31 22.13 10.70 -14.56
C ALA A 31 22.91 11.96 -14.13
N ASN A 32 24.15 12.05 -14.62
CA ASN A 32 24.98 13.24 -14.89
C ASN A 32 25.23 14.31 -13.79
N GLY A 33 26.50 14.43 -13.40
CA GLY A 33 27.07 15.73 -13.01
C GLY A 33 28.32 15.72 -12.11
N LEU A 34 29.51 15.76 -12.72
CA LEU A 34 30.75 16.40 -12.20
C LEU A 34 31.32 16.01 -10.81
N LYS A 35 32.33 15.12 -10.80
CA LYS A 35 33.78 15.40 -10.59
C LYS A 35 34.48 14.15 -10.05
N LYS A 36 35.46 13.66 -10.81
CA LYS A 36 36.33 12.53 -10.42
C LYS A 36 37.23 12.96 -9.26
N THR A 37 37.01 12.39 -8.09
CA THR A 37 38.01 12.37 -7.02
C THR A 37 38.59 10.96 -6.95
N LYS A 38 39.90 10.84 -7.19
CA LYS A 38 40.64 9.58 -7.03
C LYS A 38 40.55 9.13 -5.58
N VAL A 39 40.02 7.95 -5.31
CA VAL A 39 40.18 7.28 -4.01
C VAL A 39 41.17 6.15 -4.20
N ASN A 40 42.30 6.27 -3.50
CA ASN A 40 43.35 5.28 -3.40
C ASN A 40 42.80 4.03 -2.71
N THR A 41 42.89 2.88 -3.37
CA THR A 41 42.77 1.56 -2.76
C THR A 41 44.00 1.31 -1.91
N ASP A 42 43.83 1.24 -0.59
CA ASP A 42 44.68 0.44 0.29
C ASP A 42 43.95 0.08 1.60
N ALA A 43 44.07 -1.21 1.94
CA ALA A 43 43.92 -1.83 3.26
C ALA A 43 42.55 -1.80 3.98
N SER A 44 41.82 -2.91 3.79
CA SER A 44 41.24 -3.73 4.87
C SER A 44 40.97 -3.07 6.23
N GLN A 45 39.77 -2.51 6.38
CA GLN A 45 38.99 -2.61 7.60
C GLN A 45 37.55 -2.96 7.22
N GLY A 46 37.02 -4.02 7.81
CA GLY A 46 35.63 -4.41 7.64
C GLY A 46 34.73 -3.27 8.09
N VAL A 47 34.16 -2.55 7.13
CA VAL A 47 33.08 -1.60 7.38
C VAL A 47 31.85 -2.45 7.68
N THR A 48 31.64 -2.77 8.95
CA THR A 48 30.30 -3.07 9.43
C THR A 48 29.50 -1.80 9.22
N SER A 49 28.73 -1.74 8.15
CA SER A 49 27.78 -0.67 7.90
C SER A 49 26.69 -0.74 8.97
N ASN A 50 26.96 -0.17 10.15
CA ASN A 50 25.95 0.38 11.05
C ASN A 50 25.32 1.59 10.33
N VAL A 51 24.62 1.35 9.23
CA VAL A 51 23.61 2.28 8.75
C VAL A 51 22.56 2.24 9.85
N GLN A 52 22.52 3.31 10.65
CA GLN A 52 21.59 3.41 11.76
C GLN A 52 20.17 3.19 11.23
N ASP A 53 19.56 2.10 11.68
CA ASP A 53 18.13 1.78 11.62
C ASP A 53 17.26 2.80 12.41
N SER A 54 17.85 3.93 12.81
CA SER A 54 17.28 4.92 13.72
C SER A 54 16.14 5.71 13.10
N GLY A 55 15.93 5.70 11.79
CA GLY A 55 14.77 6.35 11.16
C GLY A 55 13.57 5.43 11.01
N LEU A 56 13.78 4.13 10.78
CA LEU A 56 12.69 3.21 10.42
C LEU A 56 11.78 2.89 11.60
N HIS A 57 12.31 2.91 12.83
CA HIS A 57 11.50 2.73 14.04
C HIS A 57 10.36 3.76 14.17
N GLU A 58 10.51 4.97 13.62
CA GLU A 58 9.48 6.01 13.67
C GLU A 58 8.23 5.64 12.85
N LEU A 59 8.37 4.79 11.82
CA LEU A 59 7.23 4.28 11.04
C LEU A 59 6.33 3.35 11.86
N PHE A 60 6.85 2.82 12.96
CA PHE A 60 6.15 1.93 13.90
C PHE A 60 5.64 2.67 15.14
N ALA A 61 5.90 3.98 15.25
CA ALA A 61 5.46 4.76 16.38
C ALA A 61 3.93 4.81 16.50
N GLU A 62 3.43 4.85 17.73
CA GLU A 62 2.01 4.87 18.06
C GLU A 62 1.27 6.04 17.38
N ASN A 63 1.93 7.18 17.25
CA ASN A 63 1.36 8.36 16.62
C ASN A 63 1.03 8.14 15.13
N VAL A 64 1.74 7.26 14.41
CA VAL A 64 1.45 6.93 13.01
C VAL A 64 0.12 6.19 12.92
N LEU A 65 -0.06 5.17 13.77
CA LEU A 65 -1.29 4.38 13.85
C LEU A 65 -2.48 5.24 14.30
N ALA A 66 -2.31 6.04 15.35
CA ALA A 66 -3.34 6.94 15.86
C ALA A 66 -3.77 7.99 14.81
N LYS A 67 -2.82 8.55 14.05
CA LYS A 67 -3.12 9.48 12.96
C LYS A 67 -3.96 8.80 11.87
N LEU A 68 -3.54 7.63 11.40
CA LEU A 68 -4.24 6.90 10.34
C LEU A 68 -5.64 6.44 10.79
N TRP A 69 -5.77 5.92 12.01
CA TRP A 69 -7.08 5.58 12.59
C TRP A 69 -8.01 6.79 12.63
N ARG A 70 -7.50 7.93 13.12
CA ARG A 70 -8.27 9.17 13.22
C ARG A 70 -8.71 9.67 11.85
N VAL A 71 -7.83 9.63 10.84
CA VAL A 71 -8.16 10.03 9.47
C VAL A 71 -9.20 9.08 8.88
N ALA A 72 -9.03 7.77 9.04
CA ALA A 72 -9.95 6.78 8.52
C ALA A 72 -11.34 6.87 9.17
N SER A 73 -11.40 7.05 10.49
CA SER A 73 -12.66 7.12 11.23
C SER A 73 -13.41 8.42 10.93
N ARG A 74 -12.72 9.57 11.06
CA ARG A 74 -13.35 10.89 10.83
C ARG A 74 -13.65 11.13 9.36
N GLY A 75 -12.80 10.64 8.46
CA GLY A 75 -12.97 10.78 7.03
C GLY A 75 -14.17 10.01 6.47
N LEU A 76 -14.81 9.14 7.28
CA LEU A 76 -16.08 8.49 6.96
C LEU A 76 -17.29 9.25 7.50
N GLU A 77 -17.09 10.21 8.42
CA GLU A 77 -18.17 11.08 8.89
C GLU A 77 -18.71 11.89 7.69
N ASN A 78 -19.94 11.57 7.25
CA ASN A 78 -20.58 12.14 6.05
C ASN A 78 -19.92 11.76 4.70
N ASN A 79 -19.12 10.69 4.66
CA ASN A 79 -18.45 10.20 3.45
C ASN A 79 -18.41 8.66 3.48
N ASN A 80 -19.57 8.05 3.76
CA ASN A 80 -19.74 6.60 3.81
C ASN A 80 -20.97 6.17 2.98
N PRO A 81 -20.79 5.49 1.82
CA PRO A 81 -19.51 5.05 1.25
C PRO A 81 -18.62 6.23 0.79
N PRO A 82 -17.29 6.07 0.77
CA PRO A 82 -16.38 7.16 0.38
C PRO A 82 -16.53 7.59 -1.07
N THR A 83 -16.79 8.88 -1.25
CA THR A 83 -16.74 9.56 -2.56
C THR A 83 -15.50 10.46 -2.69
N ALA A 84 -14.80 10.70 -1.58
CA ALA A 84 -13.55 11.46 -1.56
C ALA A 84 -12.49 10.80 -0.65
N TYR A 85 -11.22 10.89 -1.06
CA TYR A 85 -10.08 10.17 -0.49
C TYR A 85 -8.94 11.13 -0.10
N PRO A 86 -8.23 10.88 1.01
CA PRO A 86 -7.03 11.61 1.37
C PRO A 86 -5.95 11.52 0.29
N GLU A 87 -5.46 12.67 -0.21
CA GLU A 87 -4.46 12.73 -1.28
C GLU A 87 -3.13 13.31 -0.77
N TYR A 88 -3.14 14.57 -0.32
CA TYR A 88 -1.94 15.26 0.17
C TYR A 88 -2.27 16.19 1.34
N VAL A 89 -1.26 16.65 2.07
CA VAL A 89 -1.41 17.63 3.15
C VAL A 89 -0.77 18.95 2.72
N PRO A 90 -1.56 20.02 2.48
CA PRO A 90 -1.03 21.33 2.13
C PRO A 90 -0.04 21.85 3.19
N GLN A 91 1.09 22.39 2.74
CA GLN A 91 2.06 23.10 3.60
C GLN A 91 1.83 24.60 3.60
N GLU A 92 1.17 25.12 2.56
CA GLU A 92 0.88 26.53 2.38
C GLU A 92 -0.63 26.76 2.35
N LYS A 93 -1.08 27.82 3.01
CA LYS A 93 -2.51 28.17 3.13
C LYS A 93 -3.18 28.42 1.78
N MET A 94 -2.41 28.83 0.77
CA MET A 94 -2.92 29.07 -0.59
C MET A 94 -3.39 27.78 -1.29
N LEU A 95 -2.90 26.62 -0.83
CA LEU A 95 -3.26 25.30 -1.37
C LEU A 95 -4.35 24.60 -0.56
N GLY A 96 -4.84 25.21 0.53
CA GLY A 96 -5.91 24.69 1.39
C GLY A 96 -5.62 24.76 2.89
N ASP A 97 -6.34 23.95 3.66
CA ASP A 97 -6.18 23.84 5.11
C ASP A 97 -4.84 23.18 5.47
N VAL A 98 -3.89 23.98 5.94
CA VAL A 98 -2.57 23.49 6.38
C VAL A 98 -2.72 22.44 7.48
N GLY A 99 -2.01 21.31 7.32
CA GLY A 99 -2.01 20.22 8.30
C GLY A 99 -3.23 19.31 8.28
N LYS A 100 -4.15 19.49 7.32
CA LYS A 100 -5.24 18.55 7.04
C LYS A 100 -5.06 17.93 5.66
N TYR A 101 -5.63 16.75 5.45
CA TYR A 101 -5.66 16.18 4.11
C TYR A 101 -6.56 17.02 3.21
N HIS A 102 -6.02 17.39 2.04
CA HIS A 102 -6.82 17.67 0.87
C HIS A 102 -7.43 16.35 0.39
N LEU A 103 -8.73 16.37 0.15
CA LEU A 103 -9.47 15.20 -0.33
C LEU A 103 -9.71 15.30 -1.83
N ARG A 104 -9.69 14.15 -2.50
CA ARG A 104 -9.84 14.02 -3.94
C ARG A 104 -10.94 13.04 -4.28
N GLU A 105 -11.63 13.24 -5.40
CA GLU A 105 -12.71 12.36 -5.85
C GLU A 105 -12.29 10.90 -5.99
N SER A 106 -13.23 9.98 -5.75
CA SER A 106 -12.98 8.53 -5.74
C SER A 106 -12.46 7.97 -7.07
N GLU A 107 -12.73 8.64 -8.18
CA GLU A 107 -12.34 8.27 -9.52
C GLU A 107 -10.90 8.67 -9.87
N PHE A 108 -10.26 9.46 -9.00
CA PHE A 108 -8.89 9.92 -9.18
C PHE A 108 -7.88 8.83 -8.84
N TRP A 109 -6.76 8.78 -9.57
CA TRP A 109 -5.82 7.66 -9.56
C TRP A 109 -5.19 7.35 -8.19
N THR A 110 -5.15 8.32 -7.27
CA THR A 110 -4.56 8.15 -5.93
C THR A 110 -5.50 7.53 -4.90
N CYS A 111 -6.77 7.31 -5.24
CA CYS A 111 -7.78 6.84 -4.29
C CYS A 111 -7.46 5.46 -3.66
N GLY A 112 -6.67 4.62 -4.33
CA GLY A 112 -6.26 3.30 -3.81
C GLY A 112 -5.19 3.34 -2.72
N PHE A 113 -4.39 4.42 -2.61
CA PHE A 113 -3.29 4.48 -1.66
C PHE A 113 -3.75 4.57 -0.20
N PHE A 114 -4.80 5.33 0.08
CA PHE A 114 -5.30 5.47 1.44
C PHE A 114 -5.85 4.13 2.00
N PRO A 115 -6.79 3.42 1.34
CA PRO A 115 -7.19 2.09 1.78
C PRO A 115 -6.02 1.10 1.79
N GLY A 116 -5.09 1.16 0.84
CA GLY A 116 -3.89 0.30 0.85
C GLY A 116 -2.99 0.54 2.08
N THR A 117 -2.89 1.79 2.54
CA THR A 117 -2.18 2.14 3.78
C THR A 117 -2.88 1.54 5.01
N LEU A 118 -4.22 1.55 5.04
CA LEU A 118 -4.98 0.91 6.11
C LEU A 118 -4.76 -0.62 6.09
N TYR A 119 -4.86 -1.26 4.93
CA TYR A 119 -4.59 -2.70 4.83
C TYR A 119 -3.15 -3.06 5.18
N SER A 120 -2.17 -2.19 4.89
CA SER A 120 -0.77 -2.40 5.30
C SER A 120 -0.61 -2.39 6.82
N LEU A 121 -1.34 -1.52 7.52
CA LEU A 121 -1.38 -1.54 8.98
C LEU A 121 -2.08 -2.79 9.52
N LEU A 122 -3.17 -3.23 8.87
CA LEU A 122 -3.85 -4.46 9.24
C LEU A 122 -2.93 -5.68 9.05
N TYR A 123 -2.25 -5.76 7.90
CA TYR A 123 -1.22 -6.78 7.64
C TYR A 123 -0.19 -6.80 8.75
N ARG A 124 0.37 -5.65 9.11
CA ARG A 124 1.35 -5.53 10.19
C ARG A 124 0.79 -6.04 11.51
N SER A 125 -0.45 -5.70 11.85
CA SER A 125 -1.08 -6.17 13.09
C SER A 125 -1.29 -7.68 13.16
N ILE A 126 -1.45 -8.34 12.00
CA ILE A 126 -1.71 -9.79 11.90
C ILE A 126 -0.40 -10.57 11.79
N ARG A 127 0.53 -10.12 10.94
CA ARG A 127 1.75 -10.85 10.56
C ARG A 127 2.97 -10.49 11.40
N HIS A 128 2.99 -9.27 11.96
CA HIS A 128 4.08 -8.73 12.75
C HIS A 128 3.57 -8.03 14.03
N PRO A 129 2.76 -8.70 14.87
CA PRO A 129 2.17 -8.08 16.06
C PRO A 129 3.23 -7.53 17.04
N GLU A 130 4.44 -8.08 17.05
CA GLU A 130 5.60 -7.60 17.82
C GLU A 130 6.06 -6.20 17.44
N SER A 131 5.75 -5.74 16.23
CA SER A 131 6.07 -4.40 15.74
C SER A 131 5.06 -3.34 16.18
N LEU A 132 3.95 -3.74 16.81
CA LEU A 132 2.96 -2.80 17.33
C LEU A 132 3.41 -2.16 18.65
N PRO A 133 2.98 -0.92 18.92
CA PRO A 133 3.20 -0.30 20.22
C PRO A 133 2.70 -1.18 21.36
N LYS A 134 3.49 -1.27 22.45
CA LYS A 134 3.10 -2.05 23.63
C LYS A 134 1.79 -1.52 24.20
N GLY A 135 0.84 -2.43 24.47
CA GLY A 135 -0.47 -2.08 25.01
C GLY A 135 -1.57 -1.89 23.96
N PHE A 136 -1.29 -2.03 22.66
CA PHE A 136 -2.32 -2.08 21.61
C PHE A 136 -3.07 -3.44 21.65
N PRO A 137 -4.39 -3.47 21.93
CA PRO A 137 -5.14 -4.73 21.99
C PRO A 137 -5.41 -5.27 20.58
N SER A 138 -4.61 -6.25 20.15
CA SER A 138 -4.59 -6.77 18.78
C SER A 138 -5.93 -7.26 18.25
N GLN A 139 -6.75 -7.89 19.10
CA GLN A 139 -7.88 -8.70 18.63
C GLN A 139 -9.18 -7.92 18.42
N VAL A 140 -9.51 -6.97 19.30
CA VAL A 140 -10.69 -6.10 19.15
C VAL A 140 -10.44 -5.01 18.11
N LEU A 141 -9.23 -4.46 18.07
CA LEU A 141 -8.85 -3.53 17.01
C LEU A 141 -8.83 -4.19 15.64
N GLY A 142 -8.47 -5.47 15.54
CA GLY A 142 -8.45 -6.18 14.26
C GLY A 142 -9.79 -6.08 13.53
N ALA A 143 -10.91 -6.32 14.23
CA ALA A 143 -12.23 -6.30 13.61
C ALA A 143 -12.71 -4.88 13.25
N GLU A 144 -12.57 -3.92 14.16
CA GLU A 144 -12.96 -2.52 13.91
C GLU A 144 -12.11 -1.90 12.80
N PHE A 145 -10.80 -2.12 12.84
CA PHE A 145 -9.88 -1.61 11.84
C PHE A 145 -10.08 -2.28 10.48
N GLN A 146 -10.36 -3.58 10.44
CA GLN A 146 -10.76 -4.27 9.22
C GLN A 146 -12.06 -3.70 8.66
N SER A 147 -13.02 -3.31 9.50
CA SER A 147 -14.22 -2.61 9.05
C SER A 147 -13.87 -1.27 8.38
N LEU A 148 -12.95 -0.49 8.96
CA LEU A 148 -12.46 0.74 8.32
C LEU A 148 -11.81 0.44 6.96
N CYS A 149 -10.93 -0.56 6.89
CA CYS A 149 -10.29 -0.98 5.65
C CYS A 149 -11.33 -1.29 4.56
N ARG A 150 -12.38 -2.04 4.90
CA ARG A 150 -13.47 -2.42 3.99
C ARG A 150 -14.33 -1.23 3.56
N SER A 151 -14.70 -0.34 4.48
CA SER A 151 -15.45 0.88 4.13
C SER A 151 -14.69 1.73 3.11
N TRP A 152 -13.37 1.85 3.28
CA TRP A 152 -12.51 2.62 2.37
C TRP A 152 -12.19 1.91 1.06
N SER A 153 -12.26 0.57 0.99
CA SER A 153 -12.01 -0.18 -0.25
C SER A 153 -13.27 -0.51 -1.04
N GLU A 154 -14.46 -0.41 -0.45
CA GLU A 154 -15.72 -0.79 -1.08
C GLU A 154 -15.95 -0.11 -2.46
N PRO A 155 -15.76 1.22 -2.61
CA PRO A 155 -15.94 1.87 -3.91
C PRO A 155 -14.93 1.42 -4.98
N LEU A 156 -13.78 0.85 -4.59
CA LEU A 156 -12.76 0.40 -5.54
C LEU A 156 -13.25 -0.76 -6.41
N HIS A 157 -14.17 -1.59 -5.91
CA HIS A 157 -14.69 -2.72 -6.66
C HIS A 157 -15.36 -2.31 -7.98
N SER A 158 -16.07 -1.18 -8.02
CA SER A 158 -16.72 -0.68 -9.24
C SER A 158 -15.72 -0.12 -10.26
N MET A 159 -14.54 0.32 -9.80
CA MET A 159 -13.51 0.85 -10.68
C MET A 159 -12.75 -0.22 -11.46
N ALA A 160 -12.81 -1.49 -11.03
CA ALA A 160 -12.10 -2.59 -11.68
C ALA A 160 -12.46 -2.80 -13.17
N THR A 161 -13.64 -2.35 -13.61
CA THR A 161 -14.10 -2.49 -15.00
C THR A 161 -13.72 -1.30 -15.90
N ARG A 162 -13.05 -0.28 -15.36
CA ARG A 162 -12.65 0.89 -16.16
C ARG A 162 -11.59 0.53 -17.18
N THR A 163 -11.76 0.97 -18.42
CA THR A 163 -10.78 0.77 -19.51
C THR A 163 -10.20 2.09 -20.02
N ASP A 164 -10.56 3.20 -19.39
CA ASP A 164 -10.22 4.58 -19.77
C ASP A 164 -9.03 5.15 -18.98
N THR A 165 -8.40 4.35 -18.11
CA THR A 165 -7.25 4.77 -17.31
C THR A 165 -6.15 3.71 -17.30
N HIS A 166 -4.90 4.17 -17.24
CA HIS A 166 -3.73 3.31 -17.05
C HIS A 166 -3.40 3.06 -15.57
N ASP A 167 -4.14 3.70 -14.66
CA ASP A 167 -3.85 3.73 -13.23
C ASP A 167 -4.62 2.70 -12.40
N LEU A 168 -5.29 1.74 -13.04
CA LEU A 168 -6.02 0.68 -12.30
C LEU A 168 -5.13 -0.07 -11.32
N GLY A 169 -3.83 -0.20 -11.61
CA GLY A 169 -2.87 -0.76 -10.68
C GLY A 169 -2.85 0.02 -9.36
N PHE A 170 -2.73 1.36 -9.43
CA PHE A 170 -2.72 2.22 -8.25
C PHE A 170 -4.06 2.30 -7.53
N ILE A 171 -5.16 2.20 -8.28
CA ILE A 171 -6.51 2.28 -7.73
C ILE A 171 -6.90 1.00 -7.00
N ILE A 172 -6.59 -0.17 -7.56
CA ILE A 172 -7.17 -1.45 -7.14
C ILE A 172 -6.21 -2.29 -6.29
N GLU A 173 -4.94 -2.41 -6.71
CA GLU A 173 -4.01 -3.37 -6.14
C GLU A 173 -3.64 -3.11 -4.67
N PRO A 174 -3.34 -1.86 -4.24
CA PRO A 174 -2.85 -1.62 -2.89
C PRO A 174 -3.80 -2.09 -1.77
N ALA A 175 -5.11 -2.04 -2.03
CA ALA A 175 -6.13 -2.42 -1.05
C ALA A 175 -6.67 -3.84 -1.28
N LEU A 176 -7.15 -4.13 -2.51
CA LEU A 176 -7.91 -5.36 -2.75
C LEU A 176 -7.01 -6.61 -2.72
N ARG A 177 -5.72 -6.47 -3.03
CA ARG A 177 -4.77 -7.58 -2.88
C ARG A 177 -4.62 -7.98 -1.42
N LEU A 178 -4.35 -7.02 -0.54
CA LEU A 178 -4.19 -7.30 0.88
C LEU A 178 -5.50 -7.80 1.51
N ASP A 179 -6.66 -7.30 1.07
CA ASP A 179 -7.95 -7.83 1.54
C ASP A 179 -8.14 -9.32 1.19
N TRP A 180 -7.77 -9.72 -0.03
CA TRP A 180 -7.76 -11.14 -0.43
C TRP A 180 -6.73 -11.94 0.37
N GLU A 181 -5.48 -11.49 0.44
CA GLU A 181 -4.37 -12.24 1.07
C GLU A 181 -4.56 -12.40 2.59
N LEU A 182 -5.19 -11.43 3.26
CA LEU A 182 -5.41 -11.46 4.70
C LEU A 182 -6.70 -12.17 5.09
N THR A 183 -7.76 -12.09 4.27
CA THR A 183 -9.11 -12.50 4.69
C THR A 183 -9.75 -13.56 3.79
N GLY A 184 -9.13 -13.88 2.65
CA GLY A 184 -9.72 -14.77 1.65
C GLY A 184 -10.93 -14.16 0.94
N ASN A 185 -11.07 -12.83 0.88
CA ASN A 185 -12.20 -12.18 0.20
C ASN A 185 -12.14 -12.41 -1.32
N THR A 186 -12.95 -13.35 -1.80
CA THR A 186 -12.98 -13.74 -3.22
C THR A 186 -13.46 -12.63 -4.14
N ARG A 187 -14.28 -11.68 -3.65
CA ARG A 187 -14.71 -10.51 -4.44
C ARG A 187 -13.52 -9.61 -4.74
N SER A 188 -12.64 -9.41 -3.78
CA SER A 188 -11.41 -8.62 -3.94
C SER A 188 -10.48 -9.27 -4.97
N LEU A 189 -10.32 -10.59 -4.93
CA LEU A 189 -9.59 -11.33 -5.97
C LEU A 189 -10.22 -11.18 -7.36
N GLN A 190 -11.56 -11.29 -7.45
CA GLN A 190 -12.27 -11.11 -8.72
C GLN A 190 -12.10 -9.69 -9.27
N SER A 191 -12.15 -8.66 -8.42
CA SER A 191 -11.88 -7.28 -8.81
C SER A 191 -10.44 -7.08 -9.28
N LEU A 192 -9.44 -7.69 -8.64
CA LEU A 192 -8.04 -7.65 -9.12
C LEU A 192 -7.89 -8.26 -10.51
N ILE A 193 -8.47 -9.46 -10.72
CA ILE A 193 -8.42 -10.14 -12.02
C ILE A 193 -9.14 -9.29 -13.09
N THR A 194 -10.28 -8.70 -12.74
CA THR A 194 -11.04 -7.84 -13.64
C THR A 194 -10.24 -6.60 -14.00
N ALA A 195 -9.65 -5.91 -13.02
CA ALA A 195 -8.79 -4.75 -13.24
C ALA A 195 -7.59 -5.08 -14.13
N ALA A 196 -6.93 -6.22 -13.90
CA ALA A 196 -5.82 -6.66 -14.75
C ALA A 196 -6.26 -6.89 -16.20
N ARG A 197 -7.46 -7.45 -16.43
CA ARG A 197 -8.02 -7.64 -17.78
C ARG A 197 -8.37 -6.30 -18.43
N SER A 198 -9.06 -5.41 -17.71
CA SER A 198 -9.40 -4.07 -18.20
C SER A 198 -8.16 -3.28 -18.59
N LEU A 199 -7.09 -3.40 -17.79
CA LEU A 199 -5.80 -2.78 -18.05
C LEU A 199 -5.08 -3.37 -19.28
N ALA A 200 -5.20 -4.67 -19.49
CA ALA A 200 -4.59 -5.35 -20.64
C ALA A 200 -5.37 -5.13 -21.95
N SER A 201 -6.67 -4.87 -21.87
CA SER A 201 -7.53 -4.62 -23.04
C SER A 201 -7.53 -3.17 -23.54
N ARG A 202 -6.86 -2.26 -22.82
CA ARG A 202 -6.81 -0.83 -23.15
C ARG A 202 -6.00 -0.57 -24.42
#